data_AF-A0A4P8H8H7-F1
#
_entry.id   AF-A0A4P8H8H7-F1
#
_cell.length_a   1.000
_cell.length_b   1.000
_cell.length_c   1.000
_cell.angle_alpha   90.00
_cell.angle_beta   90.00
_cell.angle_gamma   90.00
#
_symmetry.space_group_name_H-M   'P 1'
#
loop_
_entity.id
_entity.type
_entity.pdbx_description
1 polymer ?
#
loop_
_entity_poly.entity_id
_entity_poly.type
_entity_poly.pdbx_seq_one_letter_code
_entity_poly.pdbx_strand_id
1 'polypeptide(L)'
;MAEPERRLWSKDFILALVICIFLSFVFYLLVTSMAEYAVTRFAASDTVAGFTASAFVVGALIARIFTGAFLDVLGRYRVLIVSLGASVAASLLYLLADSLWLLIVVRLLHGMTFGVGHTAIMAAVQSIIPPARRAEGTGYFSTSTTLAAALGPFIALTVIADLGYDWLFVVSTAFTLVGFVGLFFLRVPELDSRYVPRVGLTTFHPRNLLDRDGLRIGGVMFLCGIAYSSVMAFLFGYTSQMGMAHAAPYYFLSFACFSLIARLTLGRVQDRYGDNVVVYPLFVCFFAAMVLVAATQATWMIVLAGMLAGVGFGSLMASAQAITITAAGPARVGVATSTYFLMMDLGFGMGPILLGTLVGTFSYEAMYLVAAGVVFAAGVLYLLVHGRFARRRVRGGGRRAG
;
A
#
# COMPACT_ATOMS: atom_id res chain seq x y z
N MET A 1 34.40 -17.14 20.94
CA MET A 1 33.91 -16.27 19.85
C MET A 1 32.41 -16.45 19.76
N ALA A 2 31.60 -15.50 20.23
CA ALA A 2 30.16 -15.64 20.41
C ALA A 2 29.36 -14.65 19.54
N GLU A 3 28.44 -15.21 18.75
CA GLU A 3 27.21 -14.70 18.11
C GLU A 3 27.19 -13.37 17.30
N PRO A 4 27.44 -13.44 15.96
CA PRO A 4 26.95 -12.46 14.99
C PRO A 4 25.41 -12.49 14.78
N GLU A 5 24.70 -13.47 15.33
CA GLU A 5 23.29 -13.80 15.04
C GLU A 5 22.22 -12.84 15.61
N ARG A 6 22.58 -11.72 16.27
CA ARG A 6 21.61 -10.87 16.99
C ARG A 6 21.31 -9.49 16.40
N ARG A 7 22.08 -9.00 15.42
CA ARG A 7 21.93 -7.61 14.92
C ARG A 7 20.91 -7.53 13.78
N LEU A 8 19.75 -6.94 14.05
CA LEU A 8 18.72 -6.66 13.03
C LEU A 8 19.21 -5.63 11.99
N TRP A 9 19.88 -4.57 12.45
CA TRP A 9 20.41 -3.49 11.61
C TRP A 9 21.71 -3.90 10.91
N SER A 10 21.60 -4.84 9.98
CA SER A 10 22.69 -5.22 9.07
C SER A 10 22.69 -4.34 7.81
N LYS A 11 23.81 -4.31 7.10
CA LYS A 11 23.91 -3.66 5.78
C LYS A 11 22.81 -4.16 4.84
N ASP A 12 22.62 -5.48 4.76
CA ASP A 12 21.65 -6.09 3.86
C ASP A 12 20.20 -5.77 4.25
N PHE A 13 19.91 -5.67 5.55
CA PHE A 13 18.58 -5.25 6.02
C PHE A 13 18.28 -3.79 5.64
N ILE A 14 19.25 -2.89 5.81
CA ILE A 14 19.12 -1.48 5.42
C ILE A 14 18.97 -1.34 3.90
N LEU A 15 19.75 -2.09 3.11
CA LEU A 15 19.62 -2.08 1.65
C LEU A 15 18.26 -2.62 1.21
N ALA A 16 17.76 -3.70 1.82
CA ALA A 16 16.43 -4.22 1.53
C ALA A 16 15.34 -3.19 1.85
N LEU A 17 15.46 -2.48 2.98
CA LEU A 17 14.56 -1.36 3.35
C LEU A 17 14.57 -0.26 2.29
N VAL A 18 15.76 0.17 1.86
CA VAL A 18 15.95 1.20 0.84
C VAL A 18 15.33 0.77 -0.49
N ILE A 19 15.57 -0.46 -0.93
CA ILE A 19 14.97 -0.99 -2.17
C ILE A 19 13.44 -0.99 -2.06
N CYS A 20 12.89 -1.44 -0.93
CA CYS A 20 11.45 -1.52 -0.73
C CYS A 20 10.78 -0.15 -0.67
N ILE A 21 11.40 0.85 -0.01
CA ILE A 21 10.84 2.20 0.05
C ILE A 21 10.84 2.87 -1.32
N PHE A 22 11.92 2.79 -2.10
CA PHE A 22 11.98 3.40 -3.43
C PHE A 22 11.03 2.73 -4.42
N LEU A 23 10.92 1.40 -4.36
CA LEU A 23 9.92 0.68 -5.15
C LEU A 23 8.49 1.10 -4.76
N SER A 24 8.22 1.24 -3.46
CA SER A 24 6.93 1.72 -2.96
C SER A 24 6.65 3.18 -3.34
N PHE A 25 7.66 4.05 -3.36
CA PHE A 25 7.49 5.44 -3.80
C PHE A 25 6.97 5.48 -5.24
N VAL A 26 7.56 4.71 -6.14
CA VAL A 26 7.14 4.66 -7.55
C VAL A 26 5.66 4.28 -7.67
N PHE A 27 5.21 3.31 -6.88
CA PHE A 27 3.78 2.97 -6.80
C PHE A 27 2.92 4.17 -6.39
N TYR A 28 3.22 4.82 -5.27
CA TYR A 28 2.39 5.92 -4.77
C TYR A 28 2.49 7.18 -5.64
N LEU A 29 3.64 7.46 -6.26
CA LEU A 29 3.79 8.56 -7.22
C LEU A 29 2.87 8.39 -8.42
N LEU A 30 2.89 7.19 -9.01
CA LEU A 30 2.16 6.87 -10.24
C LEU A 30 0.70 6.48 -10.01
N VAL A 31 0.30 6.03 -8.83
CA VAL A 31 -1.13 5.79 -8.54
C VAL A 31 -1.86 7.10 -8.31
N THR A 32 -1.22 8.08 -7.67
CA THR A 32 -1.84 9.39 -7.33
C THR A 32 -2.15 10.24 -8.56
N SER A 33 -1.31 10.17 -9.58
CA SER A 33 -1.23 11.19 -10.63
C SER A 33 -1.88 10.79 -11.95
N MET A 34 -2.12 9.49 -12.17
CA MET A 34 -2.29 8.97 -13.53
C MET A 34 -3.71 8.99 -14.05
N ALA A 35 -4.70 9.13 -13.16
CA ALA A 35 -6.05 9.47 -13.58
C ALA A 35 -6.06 10.88 -14.20
N GLU A 36 -5.57 11.89 -13.48
CA GLU A 36 -5.55 13.27 -13.99
C GLU A 36 -4.64 13.42 -15.22
N TYR A 37 -3.52 12.70 -15.27
CA TYR A 37 -2.69 12.67 -16.49
C TYR A 37 -3.49 12.16 -17.70
N ALA A 38 -4.33 11.12 -17.52
CA ALA A 38 -5.16 10.59 -18.60
C ALA A 38 -6.19 11.62 -19.08
N VAL A 39 -6.84 12.32 -18.15
CA VAL A 39 -7.81 13.38 -18.46
C VAL A 39 -7.12 14.53 -19.21
N THR A 40 -6.04 15.08 -18.65
CA THR A 40 -5.41 16.30 -19.15
C THR A 40 -4.62 16.08 -20.45
N ARG A 41 -3.93 14.94 -20.59
CA ARG A 41 -3.09 14.65 -21.76
C ARG A 41 -3.86 14.03 -22.92
N PHE A 42 -4.86 13.20 -22.63
CA PHE A 42 -5.55 12.38 -23.64
C PHE A 42 -7.06 12.63 -23.73
N ALA A 43 -7.59 13.62 -23.00
CA ALA A 43 -9.03 13.89 -22.93
C ALA A 43 -9.84 12.64 -22.52
N ALA A 44 -9.26 11.79 -21.67
CA ALA A 44 -9.95 10.61 -21.16
C ALA A 44 -11.14 11.02 -20.29
N SER A 45 -12.25 10.26 -20.36
CA SER A 45 -13.35 10.40 -19.41
C SER A 45 -12.92 9.95 -18.01
N ASP A 46 -13.61 10.40 -16.96
CA ASP A 46 -13.28 10.03 -15.57
C ASP A 46 -13.30 8.52 -15.31
N THR A 47 -14.18 7.80 -16.00
CA THR A 47 -14.22 6.33 -15.95
C THR A 47 -12.94 5.71 -16.52
N VAL A 48 -12.47 6.20 -17.66
CA VAL A 48 -11.23 5.72 -18.28
C VAL A 48 -10.00 6.20 -17.49
N ALA A 49 -10.05 7.37 -16.90
CA ALA A 49 -9.03 7.87 -15.98
C ALA A 49 -8.90 6.98 -14.72
N GLY A 50 -10.03 6.59 -14.12
CA GLY A 50 -10.06 5.62 -13.03
C GLY A 50 -9.45 4.27 -13.41
N PHE A 51 -9.82 3.73 -14.58
CA PHE A 51 -9.19 2.52 -15.11
C PHE A 51 -7.69 2.69 -15.33
N THR A 52 -7.27 3.86 -15.85
CA THR A 52 -5.86 4.18 -16.07
C THR A 52 -5.13 4.15 -14.74
N ALA A 53 -5.59 4.84 -13.69
CA ALA A 53 -5.00 4.77 -12.36
C ALA A 53 -4.89 3.31 -11.84
N SER A 54 -5.95 2.52 -12.01
CA SER A 54 -6.00 1.11 -11.56
C SER A 54 -5.14 0.12 -12.35
N ALA A 55 -4.82 0.41 -13.62
CA ALA A 55 -4.09 -0.51 -14.50
C ALA A 55 -2.75 -1.00 -13.89
N PHE A 56 -2.05 -0.13 -13.15
CA PHE A 56 -0.84 -0.50 -12.42
C PHE A 56 -1.13 -1.58 -11.36
N VAL A 57 -2.18 -1.40 -10.56
CA VAL A 57 -2.54 -2.35 -9.51
C VAL A 57 -2.99 -3.68 -10.11
N VAL A 58 -3.76 -3.65 -11.19
CA VAL A 58 -4.20 -4.85 -11.92
C VAL A 58 -2.99 -5.66 -12.40
N GLY A 59 -2.01 -5.00 -13.04
CA GLY A 59 -0.76 -5.64 -13.45
C GLY A 59 -0.01 -6.27 -12.26
N ALA A 60 0.09 -5.55 -11.14
CA ALA A 60 0.75 -6.05 -9.94
C ALA A 60 0.06 -7.29 -9.35
N LEU A 61 -1.27 -7.31 -9.30
CA LEU A 61 -2.05 -8.43 -8.79
C LEU A 61 -1.89 -9.68 -9.67
N ILE A 62 -1.94 -9.52 -11.00
CA ILE A 62 -1.73 -10.62 -11.95
C ILE A 62 -0.33 -11.23 -11.75
N ALA A 63 0.70 -10.40 -11.69
CA ALA A 63 2.07 -10.89 -11.61
C ALA A 63 2.37 -11.62 -10.30
N ARG A 64 1.76 -11.19 -9.19
CA ARG A 64 1.91 -11.82 -7.87
C ARG A 64 1.50 -13.27 -7.82
N ILE A 65 0.51 -13.67 -8.63
CA ILE A 65 0.05 -15.07 -8.72
C ILE A 65 1.21 -15.97 -9.18
N PHE A 66 2.06 -15.46 -10.07
CA PHE A 66 3.16 -16.22 -10.67
C PHE A 66 4.50 -16.02 -9.97
N THR A 67 4.64 -15.01 -9.09
CA THR A 67 5.92 -14.71 -8.43
C THR A 67 6.49 -15.88 -7.65
N GLY A 68 5.67 -16.70 -6.98
CA GLY A 68 6.15 -17.88 -6.26
C GLY A 68 6.90 -18.85 -7.18
N ALA A 69 6.30 -19.18 -8.32
CA ALA A 69 6.93 -20.03 -9.33
C ALA A 69 8.22 -19.43 -9.89
N PHE A 70 8.26 -18.11 -10.10
CA PHE A 70 9.48 -17.43 -10.54
C PHE A 70 10.60 -17.53 -9.48
N LEU A 71 10.26 -17.37 -8.20
CA LEU A 71 11.23 -17.48 -7.10
C LEU A 71 11.77 -18.91 -6.96
N ASP A 72 10.93 -19.92 -7.17
CA ASP A 72 11.33 -21.33 -7.08
C ASP A 72 12.25 -21.76 -8.24
N VAL A 73 12.00 -21.26 -9.45
CA VAL A 73 12.75 -21.66 -10.66
C VAL A 73 14.01 -20.82 -10.86
N LEU A 74 13.91 -19.49 -10.70
CA LEU A 74 14.99 -18.55 -11.02
C LEU A 74 15.82 -18.15 -9.80
N GLY A 75 15.29 -18.35 -8.59
CA GLY A 75 15.91 -17.84 -7.37
C GLY A 75 15.63 -16.34 -7.16
N ARG A 76 15.74 -15.91 -5.89
CA ARG A 76 15.35 -14.56 -5.45
C ARG A 76 16.16 -13.45 -6.13
N TYR A 77 17.47 -13.64 -6.24
CA TYR A 77 18.36 -12.61 -6.77
C TYR A 77 18.08 -12.33 -8.25
N ARG A 78 17.90 -13.37 -9.07
CA ARG A 78 17.59 -13.22 -10.50
C ARG A 78 16.21 -12.62 -10.72
N VAL A 79 15.21 -13.03 -9.95
CA VAL A 79 13.87 -12.41 -10.00
C VAL A 79 13.94 -10.93 -9.68
N LEU A 80 14.70 -10.53 -8.66
CA LEU A 80 14.91 -9.13 -8.32
C LEU A 80 15.61 -8.36 -9.45
N ILE A 81 16.68 -8.90 -10.05
CA ILE A 81 17.38 -8.24 -11.17
C ILE A 81 16.40 -7.98 -12.33
N VAL A 82 15.66 -9.01 -12.75
CA VAL A 82 14.75 -8.90 -13.89
C VAL A 82 13.62 -7.92 -13.58
N SER A 83 12.98 -8.04 -12.42
CA SER A 83 11.84 -7.20 -12.07
C SER A 83 12.23 -5.73 -11.86
N LEU A 84 13.31 -5.43 -11.13
CA LEU A 84 13.74 -4.05 -10.93
C LEU A 84 14.29 -3.42 -12.22
N GLY A 85 15.06 -4.18 -13.02
CA GLY A 85 15.54 -3.70 -14.32
C GLY A 85 14.39 -3.41 -15.29
N ALA A 86 13.40 -4.29 -15.36
CA ALA A 86 12.19 -4.07 -16.14
C ALA A 86 11.35 -2.90 -15.60
N SER A 87 11.37 -2.65 -14.28
CA SER A 87 10.72 -1.48 -13.69
C SER A 87 11.34 -0.16 -14.16
N VAL A 88 12.68 -0.10 -14.27
CA VAL A 88 13.40 1.06 -14.83
C VAL A 88 13.05 1.26 -16.31
N ALA A 89 12.98 0.18 -17.08
CA ALA A 89 12.55 0.27 -18.49
C ALA A 89 11.10 0.77 -18.60
N ALA A 90 10.19 0.21 -17.79
CA ALA A 90 8.80 0.62 -17.77
C ALA A 90 8.60 2.06 -17.31
N SER A 91 9.42 2.57 -16.37
CA SER A 91 9.37 3.97 -15.94
C SER A 91 9.82 4.93 -17.04
N LEU A 92 10.83 4.55 -17.84
CA LEU A 92 11.27 5.32 -19.00
C LEU A 92 10.22 5.36 -20.12
N LEU A 93 9.46 4.29 -20.32
CA LEU A 93 8.43 4.22 -21.35
C LEU A 93 7.30 5.23 -21.17
N TYR A 94 7.06 5.76 -19.96
CA TYR A 94 6.07 6.83 -19.78
C TYR A 94 6.44 8.12 -20.52
N LEU A 95 7.73 8.43 -20.66
CA LEU A 95 8.20 9.60 -21.41
C LEU A 95 7.93 9.47 -22.91
N LEU A 96 7.69 8.24 -23.38
CA LEU A 96 7.40 7.93 -24.78
C LEU A 96 5.90 7.64 -25.01
N ALA A 97 5.07 7.68 -23.97
CA ALA A 97 3.66 7.34 -24.06
C ALA A 97 2.87 8.49 -24.73
N ASP A 98 2.68 8.39 -26.04
CA ASP A 98 1.99 9.37 -26.88
C ASP A 98 0.50 9.06 -27.12
N SER A 99 0.01 7.93 -26.61
CA SER A 99 -1.38 7.51 -26.69
C SER A 99 -1.86 6.91 -25.38
N LEU A 100 -3.16 7.05 -25.11
CA LEU A 100 -3.81 6.52 -23.90
C LEU A 100 -3.66 4.99 -23.78
N TRP A 101 -3.74 4.28 -24.90
CA TRP A 101 -3.56 2.83 -24.91
C TRP A 101 -2.12 2.42 -24.55
N LEU A 102 -1.13 3.11 -25.10
CA LEU A 102 0.26 2.87 -24.74
C LEU A 102 0.50 3.17 -23.26
N LEU A 103 -0.06 4.27 -22.73
CA LEU A 103 -0.01 4.57 -21.30
C LEU A 103 -0.56 3.42 -20.46
N ILE A 104 -1.76 2.91 -20.77
CA ILE A 104 -2.39 1.80 -20.05
C ILE A 104 -1.52 0.53 -20.11
N VAL A 105 -0.96 0.21 -21.27
CA VAL A 105 -0.06 -0.96 -21.43
C VAL A 105 1.20 -0.79 -20.59
N VAL A 106 1.85 0.37 -20.65
CA VAL A 106 3.02 0.69 -19.82
C VAL A 106 2.67 0.58 -18.33
N ARG A 107 1.47 1.01 -17.92
CA ARG A 107 1.00 0.87 -16.54
C ARG A 107 0.81 -0.59 -16.13
N LEU A 108 0.17 -1.40 -16.96
CA LEU A 108 0.01 -2.84 -16.68
C LEU A 108 1.38 -3.51 -16.54
N LEU A 109 2.31 -3.25 -17.45
CA LEU A 109 3.66 -3.79 -17.41
C LEU A 109 4.43 -3.33 -16.18
N HIS A 110 4.41 -2.03 -15.86
CA HIS A 110 5.08 -1.49 -14.68
C HIS A 110 4.47 -2.04 -13.38
N GLY A 111 3.16 -2.21 -13.37
CA GLY A 111 2.44 -2.93 -12.33
C GLY A 111 2.97 -4.33 -12.13
N MET A 112 3.13 -5.10 -13.21
CA MET A 112 3.64 -6.47 -13.14
C MET A 112 5.06 -6.53 -12.58
N THR A 113 5.95 -5.64 -13.04
CA THR A 113 7.34 -5.60 -12.55
C THR A 113 7.39 -5.21 -11.07
N PHE A 114 6.57 -4.25 -10.66
CA PHE A 114 6.39 -3.88 -9.26
C PHE A 114 5.87 -5.05 -8.42
N GLY A 115 4.81 -5.74 -8.88
CA GLY A 115 4.20 -6.86 -8.18
C GLY A 115 5.18 -8.00 -7.91
N VAL A 116 6.00 -8.35 -8.92
CA VAL A 116 7.07 -9.35 -8.78
C VAL A 116 8.17 -8.84 -7.85
N GLY A 117 8.72 -7.66 -8.11
CA GLY A 117 9.87 -7.11 -7.37
C GLY A 117 9.55 -6.88 -5.88
N HIS A 118 8.38 -6.31 -5.59
CA HIS A 118 7.94 -6.05 -4.22
C HIS A 118 7.74 -7.34 -3.43
N THR A 119 7.17 -8.37 -4.06
CA THR A 119 6.98 -9.68 -3.43
C THR A 119 8.32 -10.40 -3.23
N ALA A 120 9.22 -10.30 -4.21
CA ALA A 120 10.55 -10.91 -4.13
C ALA A 120 11.42 -10.28 -3.03
N ILE A 121 11.41 -8.94 -2.87
CA ILE A 121 12.19 -8.27 -1.82
C ILE A 121 11.61 -8.55 -0.43
N MET A 122 10.27 -8.61 -0.30
CA MET A 122 9.59 -9.05 0.92
C MET A 122 9.97 -10.49 1.28
N ALA A 123 10.11 -11.39 0.31
CA ALA A 123 10.55 -12.76 0.58
C ALA A 123 12.05 -12.83 0.94
N ALA A 124 12.89 -12.04 0.27
CA ALA A 124 14.32 -11.99 0.54
C ALA A 124 14.62 -11.47 1.95
N VAL A 125 13.95 -10.41 2.40
CA VAL A 125 14.23 -9.81 3.71
C VAL A 125 13.94 -10.76 4.87
N GLN A 126 12.99 -11.69 4.72
CA GLN A 126 12.71 -12.70 5.76
C GLN A 126 13.86 -13.66 6.03
N SER A 127 14.77 -13.82 5.06
CA SER A 127 15.99 -14.62 5.24
C SER A 127 17.18 -13.79 5.72
N ILE A 128 17.08 -12.46 5.67
CA ILE A 128 18.06 -11.52 6.22
C ILE A 128 17.77 -11.27 7.70
N ILE A 129 16.50 -11.24 8.10
CA ILE A 129 16.08 -10.98 9.48
C ILE A 129 16.40 -12.19 10.38
N PRO A 130 17.11 -12.00 11.51
CA PRO A 130 17.36 -13.08 12.47
C PRO A 130 16.07 -13.75 12.95
N PRO A 131 16.01 -15.08 13.08
CA PRO A 131 14.79 -15.81 13.47
C PRO A 131 14.13 -15.27 14.74
N ALA A 132 14.93 -14.93 15.77
CA ALA A 132 14.46 -14.40 17.05
C ALA A 132 13.82 -12.99 16.96
N ARG A 133 14.09 -12.25 15.88
CA ARG A 133 13.63 -10.85 15.67
C ARG A 133 12.74 -10.70 14.45
N ARG A 134 12.16 -11.79 13.92
CA ARG A 134 11.32 -11.77 12.70
C ARG A 134 10.12 -10.84 12.79
N ALA A 135 9.44 -10.81 13.93
CA ALA A 135 8.30 -9.92 14.14
C ALA A 135 8.74 -8.44 14.13
N GLU A 136 9.80 -8.12 14.88
CA GLU A 136 10.38 -6.78 14.95
C GLU A 136 10.88 -6.31 13.57
N GLY A 137 11.67 -7.14 12.88
CA GLY A 137 12.22 -6.84 11.56
C GLY A 137 11.15 -6.69 10.49
N THR A 138 10.11 -7.53 10.49
CA THR A 138 8.96 -7.38 9.58
C THR A 138 8.21 -6.08 9.86
N GLY A 139 8.08 -5.72 11.14
CA GLY A 139 7.50 -4.43 11.56
C GLY A 139 8.27 -3.25 10.97
N TYR A 140 9.58 -3.17 11.20
CA TYR A 140 10.44 -2.14 10.59
C TYR A 140 10.43 -2.18 9.07
N PHE A 141 10.38 -3.36 8.45
CA PHE A 141 10.31 -3.45 7.00
C PHE A 141 9.04 -2.82 6.43
N SER A 142 7.89 -3.06 7.07
CA SER A 142 6.61 -2.50 6.64
C SER A 142 6.50 -0.97 6.78
N THR A 143 7.36 -0.33 7.57
CA THR A 143 7.38 1.13 7.65
C THR A 143 7.87 1.78 6.36
N SER A 144 8.64 1.07 5.54
CA SER A 144 9.06 1.55 4.21
C SER A 144 7.86 1.88 3.31
N THR A 145 6.92 0.94 3.16
CA THR A 145 5.68 1.13 2.38
C THR A 145 4.79 2.19 3.01
N THR A 146 4.73 2.26 4.35
CA THR A 146 3.98 3.31 5.04
C THR A 146 4.54 4.70 4.71
N LEU A 147 5.86 4.87 4.77
CA LEU A 147 6.50 6.15 4.52
C LEU A 147 6.31 6.58 3.06
N ALA A 148 6.39 5.63 2.13
CA ALA A 148 6.07 5.87 0.73
C ALA A 148 4.59 6.24 0.50
N ALA A 149 3.66 5.60 1.21
CA ALA A 149 2.23 5.92 1.16
C ALA A 149 1.93 7.35 1.65
N ALA A 150 2.64 7.75 2.70
CA ALA A 150 2.51 9.07 3.30
C ALA A 150 3.08 10.16 2.39
N LEU A 151 4.33 10.02 1.93
CA LEU A 151 5.07 11.09 1.24
C LEU A 151 4.99 11.02 -0.28
N GLY A 152 4.77 9.85 -0.87
CA GLY A 152 4.77 9.66 -2.31
C GLY A 152 3.77 10.54 -3.07
N PRO A 153 2.49 10.60 -2.65
CA PRO A 153 1.50 11.46 -3.28
C PRO A 153 1.85 12.96 -3.18
N PHE A 154 2.39 13.39 -2.04
CA PHE A 154 2.87 14.77 -1.86
C PHE A 154 4.00 15.10 -2.84
N ILE A 155 5.04 14.24 -2.89
CA ILE A 155 6.15 14.40 -3.83
C ILE A 155 5.62 14.46 -5.28
N ALA A 156 4.69 13.56 -5.64
CA ALA A 156 4.13 13.52 -6.99
C ALA A 156 3.46 14.83 -7.37
N LEU A 157 2.53 15.31 -6.54
CA LEU A 157 1.74 16.49 -6.88
C LEU A 157 2.56 17.78 -6.78
N THR A 158 3.56 17.87 -5.90
CA THR A 158 4.50 19.00 -5.88
C THR A 158 5.36 19.03 -7.14
N VAL A 159 5.92 17.89 -7.56
CA VAL A 159 6.70 17.82 -8.81
C VAL A 159 5.85 18.19 -10.01
N ILE A 160 4.60 17.69 -10.09
CA ILE A 160 3.68 18.04 -11.18
C ILE A 160 3.36 19.53 -11.17
N ALA A 161 3.11 20.13 -10.00
CA ALA A 161 2.75 21.54 -9.89
C ALA A 161 3.89 22.47 -10.34
N ASP A 162 5.14 22.15 -9.98
CA ASP A 162 6.29 23.02 -10.23
C ASP A 162 6.98 22.73 -11.56
N LEU A 163 7.03 21.46 -11.98
CA LEU A 163 7.87 20.99 -13.09
C LEU A 163 7.08 20.21 -14.16
N GLY A 164 5.85 19.77 -13.88
CA GLY A 164 5.01 19.00 -14.81
C GLY A 164 5.22 17.48 -14.80
N TYR A 165 4.46 16.78 -15.63
CA TYR A 165 4.40 15.31 -15.64
C TYR A 165 5.67 14.63 -16.16
N ASP A 166 6.41 15.24 -17.08
CA ASP A 166 7.67 14.64 -17.57
C ASP A 166 8.67 14.47 -16.43
N TRP A 167 8.75 15.48 -15.55
CA TRP A 167 9.60 15.41 -14.35
C TRP A 167 9.10 14.40 -13.32
N LEU A 168 7.79 14.16 -13.21
CA LEU A 168 7.27 13.07 -12.40
C LEU A 168 7.80 11.71 -12.90
N PHE A 169 7.83 11.49 -14.22
CA PHE A 169 8.35 10.26 -14.81
C PHE A 169 9.88 10.14 -14.65
N VAL A 170 10.61 11.25 -14.75
CA VAL A 170 12.05 11.29 -14.45
C VAL A 170 12.32 10.94 -12.99
N VAL A 171 11.58 11.53 -12.04
CA VAL A 171 11.72 11.22 -10.60
C VAL A 171 11.36 9.76 -10.32
N SER A 172 10.29 9.24 -10.94
CA SER A 172 9.91 7.82 -10.82
C SER A 172 11.01 6.90 -11.35
N THR A 173 11.63 7.27 -12.47
CA THR A 173 12.78 6.54 -13.04
C THR A 173 13.98 6.59 -12.11
N ALA A 174 14.32 7.76 -11.56
CA ALA A 174 15.41 7.90 -10.59
C ALA A 174 15.17 7.00 -9.36
N PHE A 175 13.95 6.93 -8.84
CA PHE A 175 13.60 6.07 -7.71
C PHE A 175 13.75 4.57 -8.04
N THR A 176 13.20 4.11 -9.18
CA THR A 176 13.43 2.72 -9.61
C THR A 176 14.90 2.40 -9.82
N LEU A 177 15.68 3.35 -10.35
CA LEU A 177 17.12 3.20 -10.58
C LEU A 177 17.90 3.10 -9.28
N VAL A 178 17.57 3.89 -8.26
CA VAL A 178 18.17 3.77 -6.92
C VAL A 178 17.90 2.38 -6.33
N GLY A 179 16.66 1.88 -6.45
CA GLY A 179 16.33 0.51 -6.03
C GLY A 179 17.12 -0.55 -6.80
N PHE A 180 17.22 -0.42 -8.13
CA PHE A 180 17.95 -1.35 -8.99
C PHE A 180 19.45 -1.34 -8.72
N VAL A 181 20.07 -0.16 -8.57
CA VAL A 181 21.48 -0.03 -8.23
C VAL A 181 21.76 -0.58 -6.83
N GLY A 182 20.87 -0.31 -5.87
CA GLY A 182 20.96 -0.83 -4.50
C GLY A 182 20.99 -2.36 -4.44
N LEU A 183 20.31 -3.04 -5.37
CA LEU A 183 20.29 -4.50 -5.45
C LEU A 183 21.67 -5.12 -5.67
N PHE A 184 22.56 -4.48 -6.45
CA PHE A 184 23.90 -5.02 -6.71
C PHE A 184 24.80 -5.05 -5.46
N PHE A 185 24.44 -4.26 -4.44
CA PHE A 185 25.16 -4.24 -3.16
C PHE A 185 24.49 -5.10 -2.09
N LEU A 186 23.27 -5.59 -2.36
CA LEU A 186 22.49 -6.44 -1.47
C LEU A 186 22.93 -7.89 -1.63
N ARG A 187 23.34 -8.53 -0.53
CA ARG A 187 23.49 -9.98 -0.51
C ARG A 187 22.12 -10.59 -0.26
N VAL A 188 21.59 -11.25 -1.28
CA VAL A 188 20.31 -11.96 -1.18
C VAL A 188 20.60 -13.42 -0.81
N PRO A 189 20.26 -13.88 0.40
CA PRO A 189 20.41 -15.29 0.74
C PRO A 189 19.46 -16.12 -0.12
N GLU A 190 20.02 -17.01 -0.94
CA GLU A 190 19.26 -18.04 -1.62
C GLU A 190 18.96 -19.18 -0.64
N LEU A 191 17.72 -19.68 -0.65
CA LEU A 191 17.41 -20.89 0.10
C LEU A 191 18.04 -22.07 -0.63
N ASP A 192 18.80 -22.89 0.08
CA ASP A 192 19.45 -24.07 -0.48
C ASP A 192 18.36 -25.03 -1.02
N SER A 193 18.29 -25.16 -2.36
CA SER A 193 17.26 -25.94 -3.08
C SER A 193 17.20 -27.42 -2.65
N ARG A 194 18.23 -27.91 -1.96
CA ARG A 194 18.32 -29.29 -1.45
C ARG A 194 17.42 -29.57 -0.24
N TYR A 195 16.97 -28.54 0.49
CA TYR A 195 16.19 -28.70 1.73
C TYR A 195 14.74 -28.22 1.66
N VAL A 196 14.36 -27.53 0.59
CA VAL A 196 12.97 -27.17 0.33
C VAL A 196 12.40 -28.23 -0.60
N PRO A 197 11.32 -28.95 -0.25
CA PRO A 197 10.65 -29.81 -1.20
C PRO A 197 10.37 -28.97 -2.45
N ARG A 198 10.72 -29.46 -3.65
CA ARG A 198 10.24 -28.87 -4.90
C ARG A 198 8.72 -28.97 -4.83
N VAL A 199 8.06 -27.94 -4.32
CA VAL A 199 6.61 -27.81 -4.36
C VAL A 199 6.34 -27.64 -5.84
N GLY A 200 6.02 -28.74 -6.52
CA GLY A 200 5.71 -28.70 -7.94
C GLY A 200 4.59 -27.68 -8.16
N LEU A 201 4.48 -27.17 -9.40
CA LEU A 201 3.36 -26.36 -9.89
C LEU A 201 1.97 -27.00 -9.65
N THR A 202 1.92 -28.20 -9.09
CA THR A 202 0.76 -29.03 -8.76
C THR A 202 0.33 -28.96 -7.29
N THR A 203 1.09 -28.30 -6.39
CA THR A 203 0.75 -28.18 -4.96
C THR A 203 0.18 -26.79 -4.59
N PHE A 204 -0.48 -26.13 -5.54
CA PHE A 204 -1.31 -24.95 -5.26
C PHE A 204 -2.58 -25.39 -4.53
N HIS A 205 -2.56 -25.38 -3.21
CA HIS A 205 -3.79 -25.43 -2.43
C HIS A 205 -4.15 -24.01 -1.96
N PRO A 206 -5.26 -23.41 -2.46
CA PRO A 206 -5.69 -22.05 -2.09
C PRO A 206 -5.78 -21.84 -0.58
N ARG A 207 -6.07 -22.93 0.15
CA ARG A 207 -6.23 -22.96 1.60
C ARG A 207 -4.93 -22.72 2.39
N ASN A 208 -3.76 -22.89 1.76
CA ASN A 208 -2.46 -22.61 2.37
C ASN A 208 -1.88 -21.24 1.95
N LEU A 209 -2.46 -20.62 0.92
CA LEU A 209 -2.05 -19.30 0.41
C LEU A 209 -2.75 -18.15 1.12
N LEU A 210 -3.98 -18.40 1.59
CA LEU A 210 -4.79 -17.41 2.30
C LEU A 210 -4.91 -17.78 3.78
N ASP A 211 -4.64 -16.81 4.63
CA ASP A 211 -4.85 -16.93 6.06
C ASP A 211 -6.26 -16.46 6.46
N ARG A 212 -6.91 -17.18 7.37
CA ARG A 212 -8.27 -16.84 7.81
C ARG A 212 -8.33 -15.52 8.57
N ASP A 213 -7.34 -15.25 9.43
CA ASP A 213 -7.27 -14.01 10.19
C ASP A 213 -6.81 -12.85 9.30
N GLY A 214 -5.90 -13.14 8.35
CA GLY A 214 -5.56 -12.27 7.24
C GLY A 214 -6.78 -11.84 6.41
N LEU A 215 -7.69 -12.77 6.05
CA LEU A 215 -8.91 -12.45 5.30
C LEU A 215 -9.92 -11.65 6.13
N ARG A 216 -10.04 -11.91 7.43
CA ARG A 216 -11.00 -11.21 8.30
C ARG A 216 -10.70 -9.72 8.38
N ILE A 217 -9.47 -9.35 8.71
CA ILE A 217 -9.05 -7.96 8.79
C ILE A 217 -8.73 -7.40 7.39
N GLY A 218 -8.22 -8.23 6.48
CA GLY A 218 -8.02 -7.88 5.09
C GLY A 218 -9.30 -7.43 4.39
N GLY A 219 -10.45 -8.08 4.67
CA GLY A 219 -11.75 -7.65 4.12
C GLY A 219 -12.18 -6.25 4.60
N VAL A 220 -11.82 -5.88 5.83
CA VAL A 220 -12.02 -4.51 6.33
C VAL A 220 -11.12 -3.54 5.55
N MET A 221 -9.85 -3.90 5.36
CA MET A 221 -8.89 -3.07 4.63
C MET A 221 -9.15 -3.01 3.13
N PHE A 222 -9.80 -4.00 2.54
CA PHE A 222 -10.30 -3.95 1.16
C PHE A 222 -11.28 -2.79 0.98
N LEU A 223 -12.26 -2.66 1.88
CA LEU A 223 -13.23 -1.56 1.85
C LEU A 223 -12.56 -0.21 2.13
N CYS A 224 -11.70 -0.13 3.14
CA CYS A 224 -10.90 1.07 3.39
C CYS A 224 -10.03 1.45 2.19
N GLY A 225 -9.47 0.46 1.51
CA GLY A 225 -8.67 0.62 0.30
C GLY A 225 -9.48 1.23 -0.84
N ILE A 226 -10.70 0.72 -1.09
CA ILE A 226 -11.63 1.31 -2.07
C ILE A 226 -11.85 2.79 -1.76
N ALA A 227 -12.18 3.13 -0.50
CA ALA A 227 -12.45 4.51 -0.12
C ALA A 227 -11.20 5.41 -0.28
N TYR A 228 -10.02 4.98 0.20
CA TYR A 228 -8.81 5.80 0.12
C TYR A 228 -8.28 5.93 -1.32
N SER A 229 -8.49 4.93 -2.16
CA SER A 229 -8.09 4.98 -3.56
C SER A 229 -8.81 6.07 -4.36
N SER A 230 -10.00 6.50 -3.91
CA SER A 230 -10.70 7.65 -4.51
C SER A 230 -9.95 8.95 -4.29
N VAL A 231 -9.36 9.13 -3.10
CA VAL A 231 -8.50 10.26 -2.79
C VAL A 231 -7.25 10.20 -3.64
N MET A 232 -6.61 9.02 -3.70
CA MET A 232 -5.41 8.82 -4.50
C MET A 232 -5.65 9.17 -5.98
N ALA A 233 -6.70 8.63 -6.59
CA ALA A 233 -6.93 8.80 -8.02
C ALA A 233 -7.56 10.15 -8.39
N PHE A 234 -8.49 10.67 -7.58
CA PHE A 234 -9.39 11.74 -8.03
C PHE A 234 -9.25 13.05 -7.25
N LEU A 235 -8.51 13.10 -6.14
CA LEU A 235 -8.43 14.34 -5.34
C LEU A 235 -7.81 15.48 -6.14
N PHE A 236 -6.77 15.21 -6.91
CA PHE A 236 -6.10 16.24 -7.71
C PHE A 236 -7.06 16.83 -8.74
N GLY A 237 -7.71 15.99 -9.56
CA GLY A 237 -8.72 16.45 -10.53
C GLY A 237 -9.88 17.21 -9.88
N TYR A 238 -10.38 16.72 -8.74
CA TYR A 238 -11.44 17.41 -8.01
C TYR A 238 -11.03 18.81 -7.55
N THR A 239 -9.88 18.93 -6.90
CA THR A 239 -9.37 20.25 -6.46
C THR A 239 -9.00 21.16 -7.62
N SER A 240 -8.53 20.60 -8.75
CA SER A 240 -8.24 21.34 -9.98
C SER A 240 -9.52 21.92 -10.60
N GLN A 241 -10.61 21.16 -10.64
CA GLN A 241 -11.91 21.64 -11.14
C GLN A 241 -12.44 22.83 -10.33
N MET A 242 -12.13 22.88 -9.04
CA MET A 242 -12.50 23.98 -8.15
C MET A 242 -11.55 25.20 -8.23
N GLY A 243 -10.52 25.16 -9.09
CA GLY A 243 -9.50 26.21 -9.16
C GLY A 243 -8.51 26.20 -7.98
N MET A 244 -8.43 25.09 -7.26
CA MET A 244 -7.66 24.93 -6.01
C MET A 244 -6.65 23.79 -6.10
N ALA A 245 -6.05 23.56 -7.28
CA ALA A 245 -5.10 22.47 -7.54
C ALA A 245 -3.96 22.38 -6.51
N HIS A 246 -3.51 23.53 -5.97
CA HIS A 246 -2.49 23.62 -4.92
C HIS A 246 -2.90 22.98 -3.58
N ALA A 247 -4.20 22.72 -3.36
CA ALA A 247 -4.71 22.14 -2.11
C ALA A 247 -4.39 20.63 -1.99
N ALA A 248 -4.33 19.89 -3.10
CA ALA A 248 -4.10 18.45 -3.08
C ALA A 248 -2.72 18.05 -2.53
N PRO A 249 -1.58 18.69 -2.91
CA PRO A 249 -0.32 18.47 -2.22
C PRO A 249 -0.41 18.66 -0.70
N TYR A 250 -1.09 19.71 -0.23
CA TYR A 250 -1.22 19.98 1.21
C TYR A 250 -2.11 18.95 1.95
N TYR A 251 -3.07 18.33 1.27
CA TYR A 251 -3.79 17.16 1.80
C TYR A 251 -2.79 16.04 2.12
N PHE A 252 -1.94 15.67 1.17
CA PHE A 252 -1.03 14.55 1.35
C PHE A 252 0.11 14.86 2.32
N LEU A 253 0.59 16.11 2.37
CA LEU A 253 1.55 16.54 3.39
C LEU A 253 0.96 16.43 4.80
N SER A 254 -0.26 16.94 5.01
CA SER A 254 -0.93 16.85 6.31
C SER A 254 -1.26 15.39 6.67
N PHE A 255 -1.71 14.58 5.71
CA PHE A 255 -1.86 13.13 5.86
C PHE A 255 -0.57 12.47 6.35
N ALA A 256 0.57 12.80 5.74
CA ALA A 256 1.87 12.26 6.11
C ALA A 256 2.25 12.63 7.55
N CYS A 257 2.18 13.92 7.89
CA CYS A 257 2.52 14.40 9.22
C CYS A 257 1.66 13.75 10.31
N PHE A 258 0.34 13.74 10.11
CA PHE A 258 -0.59 13.25 11.13
C PHE A 258 -0.63 11.72 11.23
N SER A 259 -0.39 10.99 10.14
CA SER A 259 -0.24 9.53 10.20
C SER A 259 1.02 9.11 10.96
N LEU A 260 2.13 9.84 10.80
CA LEU A 260 3.36 9.59 11.55
C LEU A 260 3.20 9.94 13.04
N ILE A 261 2.61 11.10 13.36
CA ILE A 261 2.36 11.52 14.75
C ILE A 261 1.42 10.54 15.45
N ALA A 262 0.31 10.18 14.80
CA ALA A 262 -0.67 9.24 15.35
C ALA A 262 -0.05 7.86 15.58
N ARG A 263 0.84 7.39 14.69
CA ARG A 263 1.53 6.10 14.86
C ARG A 263 2.36 6.05 16.15
N LEU A 264 3.04 7.14 16.53
CA LEU A 264 3.88 7.18 17.74
C LEU A 264 3.07 7.07 19.03
N THR A 265 1.81 7.53 19.02
CA THR A 265 0.95 7.57 20.19
C THR A 265 -0.01 6.39 20.24
N LEU A 266 -0.70 6.11 19.13
CA LEU A 266 -1.78 5.14 19.06
C LEU A 266 -1.29 3.69 19.19
N GLY A 267 -0.07 3.36 18.78
CA GLY A 267 0.49 2.02 19.00
C GLY A 267 0.56 1.66 20.49
N ARG A 268 1.07 2.59 21.32
CA ARG A 268 1.15 2.39 22.78
C ARG A 268 -0.24 2.32 23.42
N VAL A 269 -1.18 3.12 22.92
CA VAL A 269 -2.58 3.10 23.39
C VAL A 269 -3.24 1.77 23.03
N GLN A 270 -3.00 1.27 21.81
CA GLN A 270 -3.53 -0.01 21.35
C GLN A 270 -3.01 -1.17 22.21
N ASP A 271 -1.72 -1.19 22.50
CA ASP A 271 -1.10 -2.23 23.35
C ASP A 271 -1.63 -2.20 24.79
N ARG A 272 -1.87 -1.00 25.35
CA ARG A 272 -2.26 -0.82 26.75
C ARG A 272 -3.77 -0.95 27.00
N TYR A 273 -4.60 -0.43 26.09
CA TYR A 273 -6.05 -0.32 26.29
C TYR A 273 -6.87 -1.18 25.31
N GLY A 274 -6.21 -1.83 24.35
CA GLY A 274 -6.79 -2.76 23.40
C GLY A 274 -7.24 -2.12 22.08
N ASP A 275 -7.41 -2.97 21.07
CA ASP A 275 -7.67 -2.60 19.66
C ASP A 275 -8.83 -1.61 19.48
N ASN A 276 -9.97 -1.88 20.12
CA ASN A 276 -11.20 -1.12 19.88
C ASN A 276 -11.12 0.35 20.32
N VAL A 277 -10.33 0.65 21.36
CA VAL A 277 -10.17 2.03 21.85
C VAL A 277 -9.47 2.89 20.80
N VAL A 278 -8.65 2.26 19.95
CA VAL A 278 -7.95 2.93 18.87
C VAL A 278 -8.74 2.86 17.56
N VAL A 279 -9.16 1.67 17.12
CA VAL A 279 -9.70 1.45 15.78
C VAL A 279 -11.02 2.21 15.52
N TYR A 280 -11.93 2.31 16.50
CA TYR A 280 -13.20 3.03 16.28
C TYR A 280 -13.00 4.53 16.03
N PRO A 281 -12.24 5.27 16.87
CA PRO A 281 -11.88 6.65 16.55
C PRO A 281 -11.25 6.82 15.18
N LEU A 282 -10.42 5.88 14.74
CA LEU A 282 -9.79 5.96 13.43
C LEU A 282 -10.79 5.86 12.27
N PHE A 283 -11.81 5.00 12.38
CA PHE A 283 -12.91 4.96 11.41
C PHE A 283 -13.70 6.26 11.39
N VAL A 284 -13.95 6.87 12.55
CA VAL A 284 -14.64 8.17 12.65
C VAL A 284 -13.82 9.26 11.96
N CYS A 285 -12.51 9.33 12.22
CA CYS A 285 -11.62 10.28 11.56
C CYS A 285 -11.60 10.07 10.04
N PHE A 286 -11.51 8.83 9.58
CA PHE A 286 -11.47 8.55 8.14
C PHE A 286 -12.82 8.86 7.45
N PHE A 287 -13.93 8.52 8.09
CA PHE A 287 -15.27 8.87 7.61
C PHE A 287 -15.43 10.40 7.51
N ALA A 288 -15.07 11.12 8.57
CA ALA A 288 -15.13 12.57 8.62
C ALA A 288 -14.24 13.21 7.54
N ALA A 289 -13.06 12.64 7.27
CA ALA A 289 -12.20 13.09 6.18
C ALA A 289 -12.90 12.98 4.82
N MET A 290 -13.55 11.85 4.51
CA MET A 290 -14.26 11.67 3.23
C MET A 290 -15.44 12.65 3.10
N VAL A 291 -16.22 12.83 4.16
CA VAL A 291 -17.33 13.81 4.18
C VAL A 291 -16.80 15.24 4.00
N LEU A 292 -15.68 15.58 4.63
CA LEU A 292 -15.09 16.90 4.53
C LEU A 292 -14.51 17.19 3.14
N VAL A 293 -13.94 16.18 2.47
CA VAL A 293 -13.56 16.29 1.05
C VAL A 293 -14.81 16.53 0.21
N ALA A 294 -15.88 15.74 0.39
CA ALA A 294 -17.12 15.92 -0.38
C ALA A 294 -17.78 17.29 -0.21
N ALA A 295 -17.65 17.89 0.99
CA ALA A 295 -18.23 19.19 1.33
C ALA A 295 -17.24 20.36 1.12
N THR A 296 -16.10 20.12 0.47
CA THR A 296 -15.02 21.11 0.42
C THR A 296 -15.43 22.36 -0.34
N GLN A 297 -15.01 23.52 0.16
CA GLN A 297 -15.24 24.84 -0.45
C GLN A 297 -13.99 25.74 -0.33
N ALA A 298 -12.98 25.30 0.42
CA ALA A 298 -11.82 26.11 0.77
C ALA A 298 -10.60 25.24 1.09
N THR A 299 -9.40 25.78 0.86
CA THR A 299 -8.15 25.00 0.92
C THR A 299 -7.92 24.41 2.31
N TRP A 300 -8.30 25.13 3.36
CA TRP A 300 -8.17 24.66 4.74
C TRP A 300 -9.01 23.41 5.03
N MET A 301 -10.15 23.21 4.34
CA MET A 301 -10.98 22.02 4.49
C MET A 301 -10.27 20.79 3.94
N ILE A 302 -9.58 20.93 2.81
CA ILE A 302 -8.75 19.88 2.22
C ILE A 302 -7.58 19.53 3.15
N VAL A 303 -6.91 20.53 3.73
CA VAL A 303 -5.83 20.29 4.71
C VAL A 303 -6.37 19.57 5.95
N LEU A 304 -7.49 20.01 6.50
CA LEU A 304 -8.12 19.36 7.65
C LEU A 304 -8.55 17.92 7.31
N ALA A 305 -9.07 17.67 6.11
CA ALA A 305 -9.40 16.33 5.64
C ALA A 305 -8.15 15.45 5.54
N GLY A 306 -7.02 16.01 5.09
CA GLY A 306 -5.73 15.32 5.08
C GLY A 306 -5.25 14.95 6.49
N MET A 307 -5.37 15.86 7.45
CA MET A 307 -5.08 15.59 8.87
C MET A 307 -5.94 14.43 9.41
N LEU A 308 -7.25 14.50 9.18
CA LEU A 308 -8.20 13.48 9.64
C LEU A 308 -7.98 12.13 8.95
N ALA A 309 -7.68 12.10 7.66
CA ALA A 309 -7.35 10.87 6.94
C ALA A 309 -5.99 10.30 7.38
N GLY A 310 -5.02 11.17 7.70
CA GLY A 310 -3.72 10.77 8.23
C GLY A 310 -3.85 10.05 9.57
N VAL A 311 -4.62 10.64 10.50
CA VAL A 311 -4.98 9.96 11.74
C VAL A 311 -5.77 8.69 11.41
N GLY A 312 -6.85 8.79 10.64
CA GLY A 312 -7.77 7.72 10.29
C GLY A 312 -7.14 6.58 9.49
N PHE A 313 -7.16 6.69 8.15
CA PHE A 313 -6.66 5.63 7.26
C PHE A 313 -5.16 5.33 7.48
N GLY A 314 -4.33 6.36 7.65
CA GLY A 314 -2.89 6.19 7.85
C GLY A 314 -2.54 5.34 9.07
N SER A 315 -3.26 5.51 10.18
CA SER A 315 -3.07 4.67 11.37
C SER A 315 -3.85 3.37 11.31
N LEU A 316 -5.02 3.31 10.64
CA LEU A 316 -5.79 2.08 10.45
C LEU A 316 -4.94 1.01 9.80
N MET A 317 -4.16 1.38 8.78
CA MET A 317 -3.28 0.44 8.08
C MET A 317 -2.26 -0.22 9.03
N ALA A 318 -1.70 0.53 10.00
CA ALA A 318 -0.76 -0.01 10.97
C ALA A 318 -1.45 -0.87 12.04
N SER A 319 -2.54 -0.35 12.60
CA SER A 319 -3.30 -1.00 13.67
C SER A 319 -3.94 -2.31 13.18
N ALA A 320 -4.52 -2.32 11.99
CA ALA A 320 -5.13 -3.51 11.39
C ALA A 320 -4.09 -4.59 11.06
N GLN A 321 -2.91 -4.18 10.59
CA GLN A 321 -1.80 -5.11 10.38
C GLN A 321 -1.35 -5.74 11.71
N ALA A 322 -1.19 -4.96 12.77
CA ALA A 322 -0.83 -5.46 14.09
C ALA A 322 -1.85 -6.47 14.65
N ILE A 323 -3.14 -6.19 14.47
CA ILE A 323 -4.24 -7.12 14.82
C ILE A 323 -4.09 -8.43 14.06
N THR A 324 -3.82 -8.36 12.75
CA THR A 324 -3.67 -9.52 11.88
C THR A 324 -2.50 -10.40 12.31
N ILE A 325 -1.33 -9.80 12.54
CA ILE A 325 -0.11 -10.49 12.98
C ILE A 325 -0.35 -11.18 14.33
N THR A 326 -0.96 -10.47 15.27
CA THR A 326 -1.25 -10.99 16.62
C THR A 326 -2.25 -12.14 16.57
N ALA A 327 -3.28 -12.04 15.72
CA ALA A 327 -4.30 -13.07 15.60
C ALA A 327 -3.78 -14.36 14.95
N ALA A 328 -2.94 -14.26 13.92
CA ALA A 328 -2.40 -15.41 13.18
C ALA A 328 -1.33 -16.19 13.95
N GLY A 329 -0.63 -15.53 14.87
CA GLY A 329 0.44 -16.11 15.68
C GLY A 329 1.77 -16.31 14.92
N PRO A 330 2.88 -16.60 15.64
CA PRO A 330 4.24 -16.55 15.09
C PRO A 330 4.49 -17.44 13.86
N ALA A 331 3.82 -18.59 13.79
CA ALA A 331 4.01 -19.57 12.72
C ALA A 331 3.40 -19.14 11.37
N ARG A 332 2.40 -18.24 11.39
CA ARG A 332 1.62 -17.87 10.19
C ARG A 332 1.70 -16.38 9.85
N VAL A 333 2.53 -15.60 10.56
CA VAL A 333 2.71 -14.16 10.36
C VAL A 333 2.94 -13.81 8.89
N GLY A 334 3.79 -14.57 8.18
CA GLY A 334 4.10 -14.32 6.78
C GLY A 334 2.87 -14.40 5.87
N VAL A 335 2.11 -15.49 5.97
CA VAL A 335 0.90 -15.75 5.15
C VAL A 335 -0.25 -14.80 5.53
N ALA A 336 -0.39 -14.47 6.82
CA ALA A 336 -1.40 -13.53 7.28
C ALA A 336 -1.12 -12.11 6.79
N THR A 337 0.14 -11.68 6.86
CA THR A 337 0.56 -10.36 6.38
C THR A 337 0.43 -10.25 4.87
N SER A 338 0.78 -11.29 4.11
CA SER A 338 0.59 -11.30 2.65
C SER A 338 -0.88 -11.26 2.25
N THR A 339 -1.74 -12.02 2.94
CA THR A 339 -3.19 -12.03 2.72
C THR A 339 -3.79 -10.65 3.01
N TYR A 340 -3.36 -10.01 4.09
CA TYR A 340 -3.77 -8.65 4.46
C TYR A 340 -3.46 -7.63 3.36
N PHE A 341 -2.20 -7.58 2.89
CA PHE A 341 -1.80 -6.64 1.84
C PHE A 341 -2.46 -6.97 0.50
N LEU A 342 -2.67 -8.25 0.18
CA LEU A 342 -3.40 -8.65 -1.02
C LEU A 342 -4.81 -8.08 -1.06
N MET A 343 -5.56 -8.18 0.04
CA MET A 343 -6.91 -7.62 0.12
C MET A 343 -6.92 -6.10 0.05
N MET A 344 -5.95 -5.44 0.69
CA MET A 344 -5.82 -3.98 0.64
C MET A 344 -5.51 -3.48 -0.77
N ASP A 345 -4.55 -4.12 -1.45
CA ASP A 345 -4.17 -3.77 -2.82
C ASP A 345 -5.30 -4.05 -3.81
N LEU A 346 -6.09 -5.11 -3.60
CA LEU A 346 -7.31 -5.34 -4.37
C LEU A 346 -8.29 -4.16 -4.22
N GLY A 347 -8.41 -3.60 -3.01
CA GLY A 347 -9.21 -2.41 -2.75
C GLY A 347 -8.68 -1.18 -3.53
N PHE A 348 -7.36 -0.96 -3.50
CA PHE A 348 -6.71 0.11 -4.27
C PHE A 348 -6.88 -0.04 -5.78
N GLY A 349 -6.90 -1.27 -6.29
CA GLY A 349 -7.10 -1.53 -7.72
C GLY A 349 -8.55 -1.39 -8.16
N MET A 350 -9.50 -1.88 -7.36
CA MET A 350 -10.92 -1.84 -7.72
C MET A 350 -11.55 -0.47 -7.50
N GLY A 351 -11.11 0.27 -6.49
CA GLY A 351 -11.77 1.50 -6.08
C GLY A 351 -11.84 2.58 -7.16
N PRO A 352 -10.76 2.94 -7.87
CA PRO A 352 -10.83 3.96 -8.92
C PRO A 352 -11.71 3.55 -10.11
N ILE A 353 -11.79 2.25 -10.42
CA ILE A 353 -12.70 1.72 -11.46
C ILE A 353 -14.16 1.88 -11.02
N LEU A 354 -14.49 1.45 -9.79
CA LEU A 354 -15.85 1.48 -9.26
C LEU A 354 -16.34 2.91 -8.96
N LEU A 355 -15.44 3.77 -8.50
CA LEU A 355 -15.78 5.14 -8.09
C LEU A 355 -15.67 6.13 -9.25
N GLY A 356 -14.80 5.88 -10.23
CA GLY A 356 -14.69 6.72 -11.44
C GLY A 356 -15.94 6.72 -12.30
N THR A 357 -16.74 5.65 -12.29
CA THR A 357 -18.06 5.64 -12.94
C THR A 357 -19.05 6.58 -12.26
N LEU A 358 -18.93 6.80 -10.95
CA LEU A 358 -19.80 7.74 -10.22
C LEU A 358 -19.45 9.19 -10.54
N VAL A 359 -18.17 9.51 -10.74
CA VAL A 359 -17.74 10.85 -11.16
C VAL A 359 -18.36 11.18 -12.53
N GLY A 360 -18.25 10.26 -13.49
CA GLY A 360 -18.76 10.49 -14.85
C GLY A 360 -20.30 10.53 -14.97
N THR A 361 -21.04 10.01 -13.99
CA THR A 361 -22.52 9.97 -14.03
C THR A 361 -23.19 10.95 -13.06
N PHE A 362 -22.53 11.29 -11.97
CA PHE A 362 -23.03 12.19 -10.93
C PHE A 362 -22.07 13.37 -10.74
N SER A 363 -21.14 13.26 -9.79
CA SER A 363 -20.16 14.30 -9.48
C SER A 363 -19.07 13.76 -8.55
N TYR A 364 -18.00 14.54 -8.34
CA TYR A 364 -16.97 14.22 -7.36
C TYR A 364 -17.51 14.21 -5.92
N GLU A 365 -18.43 15.12 -5.57
CA GLU A 365 -19.06 15.16 -4.24
C GLU A 365 -19.80 13.86 -3.94
N ALA A 366 -20.62 13.39 -4.89
CA ALA A 366 -21.36 12.14 -4.75
C ALA A 366 -20.41 10.95 -4.59
N MET A 367 -19.32 10.91 -5.36
CA MET A 367 -18.29 9.88 -5.23
C MET A 367 -17.66 9.85 -3.82
N TYR A 368 -17.29 11.01 -3.27
CA TYR A 368 -16.69 11.08 -1.93
C TYR A 368 -17.69 10.76 -0.81
N LEU A 369 -18.98 11.08 -0.96
CA LEU A 369 -20.02 10.64 -0.03
C LEU A 369 -20.22 9.12 -0.08
N VAL A 370 -20.18 8.51 -1.27
CA VAL A 370 -20.20 7.05 -1.40
C VAL A 370 -18.96 6.44 -0.74
N ALA A 371 -17.78 7.02 -0.95
CA ALA A 371 -16.55 6.58 -0.27
C ALA A 371 -16.68 6.67 1.26
N ALA A 372 -17.30 7.72 1.80
CA ALA A 372 -17.62 7.81 3.23
C ALA A 372 -18.55 6.66 3.67
N GLY A 373 -19.59 6.35 2.88
CA GLY A 373 -20.46 5.19 3.11
C GLY A 373 -19.70 3.86 3.13
N VAL A 374 -18.71 3.69 2.25
CA VAL A 374 -17.82 2.52 2.23
C VAL A 374 -16.96 2.45 3.50
N VAL A 375 -16.43 3.58 3.99
CA VAL A 375 -15.70 3.62 5.27
C VAL A 375 -16.61 3.23 6.45
N PHE A 376 -17.85 3.71 6.46
CA PHE A 376 -18.83 3.30 7.47
C PHE A 376 -19.09 1.79 7.41
N ALA A 377 -19.30 1.23 6.22
CA ALA A 377 -19.46 -0.21 6.02
C ALA A 377 -18.22 -1.01 6.50
N ALA A 378 -17.01 -0.48 6.29
CA ALA A 378 -15.78 -1.08 6.81
C ALA A 378 -15.76 -1.10 8.35
N GLY A 379 -16.21 -0.04 9.01
CA GLY A 379 -16.35 0.03 10.47
C GLY A 379 -17.38 -0.96 11.01
N VAL A 380 -18.51 -1.14 10.31
CA VAL A 380 -19.52 -2.16 10.64
C VAL A 380 -18.93 -3.56 10.46
N LEU A 381 -18.23 -3.82 9.36
CA LEU A 381 -17.57 -5.10 9.13
C LEU A 381 -16.54 -5.39 10.23
N TYR A 382 -15.72 -4.41 10.62
CA TYR A 382 -14.78 -4.53 11.74
C TYR A 382 -15.48 -4.93 13.05
N LEU A 383 -16.62 -4.30 13.38
CA LEU A 383 -17.43 -4.66 14.54
C LEU A 383 -17.85 -6.14 14.49
N LEU A 384 -18.27 -6.63 13.33
CA LEU A 384 -18.74 -8.00 13.13
C LEU A 384 -17.61 -9.04 13.21
N VAL A 385 -16.44 -8.75 12.65
CA VAL A 385 -15.35 -9.74 12.53
C VAL A 385 -14.37 -9.73 13.69
N HIS A 386 -14.15 -8.60 14.36
CA HIS A 386 -13.16 -8.47 15.45
C HIS A 386 -13.69 -7.70 16.66
N GLY A 387 -14.34 -6.55 16.44
CA GLY A 387 -14.70 -5.61 17.50
C GLY A 387 -15.54 -6.22 18.64
N ARG A 388 -16.48 -7.13 18.32
CA ARG A 388 -17.29 -7.85 19.32
C ARG A 388 -16.51 -8.90 20.13
N PHE A 389 -15.40 -9.43 19.60
CA PHE A 389 -14.65 -10.54 20.18
C PHE A 389 -13.42 -10.11 20.98
N ALA A 390 -12.87 -8.92 20.69
CA ALA A 390 -11.69 -8.38 21.38
C ALA A 390 -11.88 -8.28 22.92
N ARG A 391 -13.08 -7.89 23.39
CA ARG A 391 -13.39 -7.81 24.84
C ARG A 391 -13.41 -9.17 25.56
N ARG A 392 -13.61 -10.29 24.85
CA ARG A 392 -13.63 -11.63 25.47
C ARG A 392 -12.23 -12.18 25.74
N ARG A 393 -11.21 -11.83 24.93
CA ARG A 393 -9.83 -12.30 25.12
C ARG A 393 -9.15 -11.66 26.33
N VAL A 394 -9.36 -10.37 26.59
CA VAL A 394 -8.81 -9.66 27.76
C VAL A 394 -9.35 -10.22 29.08
N ARG A 395 -10.64 -10.59 29.14
CA ARG A 395 -11.24 -11.19 30.34
C ARG A 395 -10.88 -12.67 30.57
N GLY A 396 -10.48 -13.40 29.54
CA GLY A 396 -10.11 -14.82 29.65
C GLY A 396 -8.68 -15.07 30.15
N GLY A 397 -7.76 -14.13 29.91
CA GLY A 397 -6.35 -14.24 30.34
C GLY A 397 -6.13 -14.05 31.85
N GLY A 398 -7.02 -13.35 32.54
CA GLY A 398 -6.91 -13.08 33.97
C GLY A 398 -7.32 -14.24 34.90
N ARG A 399 -7.75 -15.39 34.36
CA ARG A 399 -8.20 -16.56 35.15
C ARG A 399 -7.22 -17.73 35.18
N ARG A 400 -6.01 -17.59 34.62
CA ARG A 400 -4.96 -18.63 34.65
C ARG A 400 -3.71 -18.25 35.46
N ALA A 401 -3.81 -17.20 36.27
CA ALA A 401 -2.83 -16.87 37.30
C ALA A 401 -3.55 -16.89 38.64
N GLY A 402 -3.67 -18.09 39.21
CA GLY A 402 -4.27 -18.38 40.50
C GLY A 402 -3.75 -19.73 40.95
#